data_AF-U6Q3S1-F1
#
_entry.id   AF-U6Q3S1-F1
#
_cell.length_a   1.000
_cell.length_b   1.000
_cell.length_c   1.000
_cell.angle_alpha   90.00
_cell.angle_beta   90.00
_cell.angle_gamma   90.00
#
_symmetry.space_group_name_H-M   'P 1'
#
loop_
_entity.id
_entity.type
_entity.pdbx_description
1 polymer ?
#
loop_
_entity_poly.entity_id
_entity_poly.type
_entity_poly.pdbx_seq_one_letter_code
_entity_poly.pdbx_strand_id
1 'polypeptide(L)' 'MIALLASTACSTTKNHSVTSKPVPQALLVMPQRPEPPQNGSQEAILTHAVAFGRYVKNLENQLRGWIDWAMERKP' A
#
# COMPACT_ATOMS: atom_id res chain seq x y z
N MET A 1 19.82 53.22 -20.57
CA MET A 1 18.94 52.79 -19.46
C MET A 1 18.88 51.27 -19.49
N ILE A 2 19.56 50.61 -18.56
CA ILE A 2 19.59 49.15 -18.46
C ILE A 2 18.46 48.76 -17.51
N ALA A 3 17.49 47.98 -18.01
CA ALA A 3 16.40 47.45 -17.18
C ALA A 3 16.97 46.36 -16.25
N LEU A 4 16.98 46.64 -14.94
CA LEU A 4 17.23 45.62 -13.93
C LEU A 4 16.04 44.65 -13.94
N LEU A 5 16.26 43.45 -14.46
CA LEU A 5 15.41 42.29 -14.18
C LEU A 5 15.61 41.94 -12.71
N ALA A 6 14.70 42.41 -11.86
CA ALA A 6 14.58 41.94 -10.49
C ALA A 6 14.14 40.47 -10.56
N SER A 7 15.11 39.57 -10.61
CA SER A 7 14.92 38.16 -10.29
C SER A 7 14.48 38.08 -8.84
N THR A 8 13.17 38.16 -8.59
CA THR A 8 12.58 37.63 -7.37
C THR A 8 12.82 36.13 -7.42
N ALA A 9 13.99 35.71 -6.97
CA ALA A 9 14.27 34.33 -6.65
C ALA A 9 13.18 33.92 -5.66
N CYS A 10 12.28 33.04 -6.08
CA CYS A 10 11.44 32.30 -5.17
C CYS A 10 12.38 31.49 -4.29
N SER A 11 12.71 32.04 -3.12
CA SER A 11 13.38 31.33 -2.05
C SER A 11 12.59 30.09 -1.72
N THR A 12 13.06 28.96 -2.25
CA THR A 12 13.05 27.62 -1.66
C THR A 12 11.85 27.34 -0.76
N THR A 13 10.73 27.01 -1.38
CA THR A 13 9.89 25.99 -0.74
C THR A 13 10.62 24.66 -0.98
N LYS A 14 11.33 24.17 0.03
CA LYS A 14 11.84 22.78 0.12
C LYS A 14 10.72 21.73 0.13
N ASN A 15 9.47 22.10 -0.14
CA ASN A 15 8.50 21.13 -0.59
C ASN A 15 8.80 20.92 -2.07
N HIS A 16 9.74 19.99 -2.34
CA HIS A 16 9.63 19.18 -3.54
C HIS A 16 8.14 18.86 -3.67
N SER A 17 7.49 19.24 -4.77
CA SER A 17 6.18 18.65 -5.05
C SER A 17 6.48 17.16 -5.15
N VAL A 18 6.28 16.46 -4.03
CA VAL A 18 6.53 15.03 -3.93
C VAL A 18 5.44 14.47 -4.82
N THR A 19 5.75 14.35 -6.10
CA THR A 19 5.06 13.38 -6.94
C THR A 19 5.52 12.05 -6.37
N SER A 20 4.92 11.68 -5.23
CA SER A 20 5.12 10.38 -4.64
C SER A 20 4.71 9.42 -5.74
N LYS A 21 5.60 8.48 -6.07
CA LYS A 21 5.20 7.40 -6.99
C LYS A 21 3.81 6.90 -6.53
N PRO A 22 2.86 6.65 -7.42
CA PRO A 22 1.54 6.22 -7.00
C PRO A 22 1.65 4.92 -6.19
N VAL A 23 0.78 4.74 -5.21
CA VAL A 23 0.62 3.45 -4.54
C VAL A 23 -0.03 2.49 -5.53
N PRO A 24 0.54 1.30 -5.78
CA PRO A 24 -0.11 0.29 -6.60
C PRO A 24 -1.51 -0.03 -6.05
N GLN A 25 -2.54 -0.03 -6.91
CA GLN A 25 -3.92 -0.27 -6.46
C GLN A 25 -4.08 -1.61 -5.74
N ALA A 26 -3.30 -2.63 -6.12
CA ALA A 26 -3.28 -3.94 -5.47
C ALA A 26 -2.92 -3.88 -3.97
N LEU A 27 -2.18 -2.87 -3.51
CA LEU A 27 -1.85 -2.69 -2.09
C LEU A 27 -2.97 -2.01 -1.29
N LEU A 28 -3.88 -1.33 -1.99
CA LEU A 28 -5.01 -0.61 -1.38
C LEU A 28 -6.25 -1.50 -1.21
N VAL A 29 -6.33 -2.61 -1.93
CA VAL A 29 -7.45 -3.55 -1.84
C VAL A 29 -7.21 -4.52 -0.70
N MET A 30 -7.92 -4.33 0.42
CA MET A 30 -7.79 -5.22 1.57
C MET A 30 -8.38 -6.60 1.24
N PRO A 31 -7.63 -7.70 1.45
CA PRO A 31 -8.17 -9.05 1.30
C PRO A 31 -9.42 -9.23 2.17
N GLN A 32 -10.45 -9.89 1.65
CA GLN A 32 -11.65 -10.17 2.43
C GLN A 32 -11.39 -11.37 3.35
N ARG A 33 -11.69 -11.18 4.64
CA ARG A 33 -11.68 -12.27 5.61
C ARG A 33 -12.85 -13.23 5.33
N PRO A 34 -12.63 -14.55 5.27
CA PRO A 34 -13.73 -15.52 5.18
C PRO A 34 -14.65 -15.43 6.40
N GLU A 35 -15.95 -15.59 6.16
CA GLU A 35 -16.94 -15.70 7.24
C GLU A 35 -16.67 -16.93 8.11
N PRO A 36 -17.05 -16.90 9.40
CA PRO A 36 -16.93 -18.06 10.27
C PRO A 36 -17.61 -19.31 9.67
N PRO A 37 -17.17 -20.53 10.03
CA PRO A 37 -17.84 -21.76 9.62
C PRO A 37 -19.32 -21.73 9.98
N GLN A 38 -20.18 -22.23 9.08
CA GLN A 38 -21.63 -22.27 9.29
C GLN A 38 -22.02 -23.11 10.53
N ASN A 39 -21.21 -24.11 10.87
CA ASN A 39 -21.39 -24.98 12.03
C ASN A 39 -20.04 -25.60 12.45
N GLY A 40 -20.06 -26.36 13.55
CA GLY A 40 -18.89 -27.04 14.10
C GLY A 40 -18.57 -28.41 13.49
N SER A 41 -19.16 -28.79 12.35
CA SER A 41 -18.81 -30.06 11.70
C SER A 41 -17.36 -30.05 11.23
N GLN A 42 -16.74 -31.23 11.20
CA GLN A 42 -15.37 -31.39 10.74
C GLN A 42 -15.18 -30.84 9.32
N GLU A 43 -16.10 -31.12 8.40
CA GLU A 43 -16.05 -30.64 7.02
C GLU A 43 -16.09 -29.11 6.94
N ALA A 44 -16.99 -28.46 7.69
CA ALA A 44 -17.10 -26.99 7.71
C ALA A 44 -15.83 -26.34 8.25
N ILE A 45 -15.24 -26.90 9.32
CA ILE A 45 -14.01 -26.40 9.92
C ILE A 45 -12.82 -26.55 8.95
N LEU A 46 -12.68 -27.71 8.31
CA LEU A 46 -11.57 -27.98 7.38
C LEU A 46 -11.66 -27.08 6.14
N THR A 47 -12.87 -26.91 5.59
CA THR A 47 -13.10 -26.00 4.45
C THR A 47 -12.75 -24.56 4.81
N HIS A 48 -13.19 -24.10 6.00
CA HIS A 48 -12.85 -22.78 6.48
C HIS A 48 -11.34 -22.61 6.72
N ALA A 49 -10.66 -23.62 7.26
CA ALA A 49 -9.21 -23.56 7.51
C ALA A 49 -8.42 -23.31 6.22
N VAL A 50 -8.78 -23.97 5.11
CA VAL A 50 -8.17 -23.72 3.79
C VAL A 50 -8.45 -22.30 3.31
N ALA A 51 -9.70 -21.85 3.39
CA ALA A 51 -10.08 -20.50 2.97
C ALA A 51 -9.37 -19.42 3.79
N PHE A 52 -9.28 -19.61 5.11
CA PHE A 52 -8.61 -18.70 6.04
C PHE A 52 -7.10 -18.69 5.82
N GLY A 53 -6.48 -19.83 5.56
CA GLY A 53 -5.07 -19.91 5.19
C GLY A 53 -4.74 -19.11 3.94
N ARG A 54 -5.60 -19.19 2.90
CA ARG A 54 -5.47 -18.35 1.69
C ARG A 54 -5.61 -16.86 2.00
N TYR A 55 -6.53 -16.48 2.88
CA TYR A 55 -6.67 -15.09 3.32
C TYR A 55 -5.40 -14.57 4.00
N VAL A 56 -4.83 -15.33 4.94
CA VAL A 56 -3.55 -14.99 5.57
C VAL A 56 -2.44 -14.86 4.54
N LYS A 57 -2.38 -15.78 3.56
CA LYS A 57 -1.38 -15.69 2.50
C LYS A 57 -1.48 -14.41 1.68
N ASN A 58 -2.70 -13.97 1.39
CA ASN A 58 -2.93 -12.71 0.69
C ASN A 58 -2.48 -11.50 1.53
N LEU A 59 -2.71 -11.52 2.84
CA LEU A 59 -2.19 -10.49 3.76
C LEU A 59 -0.67 -10.45 3.78
N GLU A 60 0.01 -11.61 3.83
CA GLU A 60 1.47 -11.68 3.77
C GLU A 60 2.02 -11.06 2.48
N ASN A 61 1.38 -11.36 1.35
CA ASN A 61 1.79 -10.82 0.06
C ASN A 61 1.60 -9.30 0.00
N GLN A 62 0.48 -8.80 0.54
CA GLN A 62 0.21 -7.37 0.63
C GLN A 62 1.20 -6.67 1.56
N LEU A 63 1.54 -7.27 2.70
CA LEU A 63 2.56 -6.75 3.62
C LEU A 63 3.93 -6.64 2.94
N ARG A 64 4.36 -7.67 2.21
CA ARG A 64 5.62 -7.64 1.44
C ARG A 64 5.59 -6.51 0.42
N GLY A 65 4.51 -6.39 -0.35
CA GLY A 65 4.37 -5.31 -1.32
C GLY A 65 4.41 -3.91 -0.69
N TRP A 66 3.86 -3.74 0.52
CA TRP A 66 3.99 -2.50 1.28
C TRP A 66 5.42 -2.22 1.74
N ILE A 67 6.14 -3.25 2.21
CA ILE A 67 7.55 -3.14 2.59
C ILE A 67 8.39 -2.75 1.37
N ASP A 68 8.24 -3.45 0.26
CA ASP A 68 8.99 -3.19 -0.99
C ASP A 68 8.73 -1.76 -1.49
N TRP A 69 7.47 -1.36 -1.53
CA TRP A 69 7.06 0.00 -1.91
C TRP A 69 7.67 1.08 -1.00
N ALA A 70 7.79 0.81 0.29
CA ALA A 70 8.42 1.73 1.24
C ALA A 70 9.94 1.76 1.08
N MET A 71 10.58 0.61 0.83
CA MET A 71 12.02 0.51 0.62
C MET A 71 12.48 1.23 -0.65
N GLU A 72 11.72 1.16 -1.74
CA GLU A 72 12.00 1.91 -2.99
C GLU A 72 11.98 3.44 -2.83
N ARG A 73 11.47 3.95 -1.70
CA ARG A 73 11.40 5.39 -1.38
C ARG A 73 12.47 5.84 -0.39
N LYS A 74 13.25 4.91 0.15
CA LYS A 74 14.37 5.27 1.02
C LYS A 74 15.39 6.06 0.17
N PRO A 75 15.81 7.26 0.61
CA PRO A 75 16.74 8.10 -0.14
C PRO A 75 18.12 7.45 -0.29
#